data_AF-A0A960EBH9-F1
#
_entry.id   AF-A0A960EBH9-F1
#
_cell.length_a   1.000
_cell.length_b   1.000
_cell.length_c   1.000
_cell.angle_alpha   90.00
_cell.angle_beta   90.00
_cell.angle_gamma   90.00
#
_symmetry.space_group_name_H-M   'P 1'
#
loop_
_entity.id
_entity.type
_entity.pdbx_description
1 polymer ?
#
loop_
_entity_poly.entity_id
_entity_poly.type
_entity_poly.pdbx_seq_one_letter_code
_entity_poly.pdbx_strand_id
1 'polypeptide(L)'
;DSGGTAIAVAAEPTLGRAGYWMMSVTALFATAGATNAGLYPAAGLCDEMASIRQFPPALGSRLGGRAPMGLVLTAVVSIVLAVGFDLSAIASIGSAIALLVFAMVTIGHLRVRNETGANLVVLLVAIGTTVSVLVTFATTTLVDEPATAVTLLAIVVLSVVLDALWKSRRDRDSQAPTRLSAT
;
A
#
# COMPACT_ATOMS: atom_id res chain seq x y z
N ASP A 1 13.29 7.54 27.42
CA ASP A 1 12.82 7.60 26.03
C ASP A 1 13.40 6.40 25.30
N SER A 2 12.60 5.37 25.04
CA SER A 2 13.08 4.06 24.55
C SER A 2 12.97 3.87 23.03
N GLY A 3 12.49 4.89 22.31
CA GLY A 3 12.51 5.00 20.85
C GLY A 3 12.02 3.75 20.11
N GLY A 4 12.67 3.40 18.99
CA GLY A 4 12.36 2.21 18.17
C GLY A 4 12.63 0.86 18.84
N THR A 5 13.14 0.84 20.06
CA THR A 5 13.43 -0.36 20.85
C THR A 5 12.52 -0.53 22.07
N ALA A 6 11.41 0.21 22.13
CA ALA A 6 10.52 0.24 23.29
C ALA A 6 10.14 -1.16 23.82
N ILE A 7 9.83 -2.10 22.92
CA ILE A 7 9.47 -3.48 23.29
C ILE A 7 10.67 -4.27 23.85
N ALA A 8 11.88 -4.06 23.31
CA ALA A 8 13.09 -4.72 23.82
C ALA A 8 13.49 -4.18 25.20
N VAL A 9 13.40 -2.86 25.39
CA VAL A 9 13.62 -2.22 26.70
C VAL A 9 12.56 -2.68 27.71
N ALA A 10 11.31 -2.83 27.31
CA ALA A 10 10.24 -3.32 28.18
C ALA A 10 10.42 -4.78 28.62
N ALA A 11 11.20 -5.59 27.87
CA ALA A 11 11.51 -6.96 28.23
C ALA A 11 12.65 -7.09 29.25
N GLU A 12 13.48 -6.05 29.41
CA GLU A 12 14.65 -6.08 30.29
C GLU A 12 14.32 -6.22 31.79
N PRO A 13 13.29 -5.56 32.36
CA PRO A 13 12.97 -5.69 33.79
C PRO A 13 12.56 -7.09 34.22
N THR A 14 11.98 -7.88 33.32
CA THR A 14 11.43 -9.22 33.63
C THR A 14 12.36 -10.35 33.19
N LEU A 15 13.06 -10.19 32.06
CA LEU A 15 13.88 -11.23 31.44
C LEU A 15 15.37 -10.86 31.39
N GLY A 16 15.75 -9.71 31.94
CA GLY A 16 17.11 -9.19 31.92
C GLY A 16 17.63 -8.93 30.51
N ARG A 17 18.96 -8.84 30.40
CA ARG A 17 19.65 -8.59 29.13
C ARG A 17 19.39 -9.67 28.06
N ALA A 18 19.07 -10.90 28.46
CA ALA A 18 18.68 -11.97 27.55
C ALA A 18 17.35 -11.65 26.84
N GLY A 19 16.36 -11.12 27.57
CA GLY A 19 15.09 -10.67 27.01
C GLY A 19 15.26 -9.53 26.00
N TYR A 20 16.08 -8.53 26.34
CA TYR A 20 16.41 -7.43 25.43
C TYR A 20 16.95 -7.94 24.08
N TRP A 21 17.94 -8.86 24.12
CA TRP A 21 18.54 -9.43 22.91
C TRP A 21 17.56 -10.29 22.13
N MET A 22 16.77 -11.13 22.79
CA MET A 22 15.74 -11.94 22.10
C MET A 22 14.75 -11.06 21.36
N MET A 23 14.22 -10.01 22.00
CA MET A 23 13.27 -9.09 21.37
C MET A 23 13.89 -8.30 20.22
N SER A 24 15.15 -7.86 20.37
CA SER A 24 15.87 -7.14 19.32
C SER A 24 16.09 -8.00 18.07
N VAL A 25 16.56 -9.24 18.25
CA VAL A 25 16.75 -10.19 17.15
C VAL A 25 15.42 -10.53 16.49
N THR A 26 14.38 -10.77 17.28
CA THR A 26 13.03 -11.05 16.78
C THR A 26 12.50 -9.88 15.96
N ALA A 27 12.68 -8.64 16.42
CA ALA A 27 12.26 -7.44 15.70
C ALA A 27 12.96 -7.30 14.34
N LEU A 28 14.26 -7.60 14.26
CA LEU A 28 15.02 -7.57 13.00
C LEU A 28 14.46 -8.60 12.00
N PHE A 29 14.24 -9.85 12.44
CA PHE A 29 13.68 -10.89 11.57
C PHE A 29 12.24 -10.58 11.15
N ALA A 30 11.40 -10.09 12.07
CA ALA A 30 10.02 -9.72 11.78
C ALA A 30 9.95 -8.57 10.75
N THR A 31 10.79 -7.55 10.91
CA THR A 31 10.83 -6.39 9.99
C THR A 31 11.35 -6.80 8.61
N ALA A 32 12.43 -7.59 8.55
CA ALA A 32 12.97 -8.10 7.30
C ALA A 32 11.95 -9.01 6.59
N GLY A 33 11.31 -9.92 7.33
CA GLY A 33 10.28 -10.82 6.82
C GLY A 33 9.06 -10.08 6.27
N ALA A 34 8.51 -9.12 7.03
CA ALA A 34 7.38 -8.31 6.59
C ALA A 34 7.71 -7.48 5.34
N THR A 35 8.88 -6.86 5.28
CA THR A 35 9.35 -6.11 4.10
C THR A 35 9.46 -7.01 2.88
N ASN A 36 10.08 -8.18 3.05
CA ASN A 36 10.26 -9.16 1.98
C ASN A 36 8.91 -9.67 1.44
N ALA A 37 7.98 -9.98 2.34
CA ALA A 37 6.62 -10.41 2.00
C ALA A 37 5.83 -9.32 1.25
N GLY A 38 6.05 -8.04 1.56
CA GLY A 38 5.43 -6.93 0.83
C GLY A 38 6.04 -6.67 -0.55
N LEU A 39 7.35 -6.87 -0.71
CA LEU A 39 8.06 -6.58 -1.96
C LEU A 39 7.87 -7.66 -3.04
N TYR A 40 7.89 -8.95 -2.68
CA TYR A 40 7.82 -10.04 -3.66
C TYR A 40 6.57 -10.01 -4.56
N PRO A 41 5.35 -9.78 -4.04
CA PRO A 41 4.15 -9.69 -4.87
C PRO A 41 4.15 -8.49 -5.82
N ALA A 42 4.89 -7.42 -5.52
CA ALA A 42 4.85 -6.17 -6.28
C ALA A 42 5.26 -6.36 -7.75
N ALA A 43 6.26 -7.20 -8.01
CA ALA A 43 6.70 -7.52 -9.37
C ALA A 43 5.61 -8.22 -10.18
N GLY A 44 5.05 -9.32 -9.65
CA GLY A 44 4.01 -10.08 -10.33
C GLY A 44 2.73 -9.27 -10.54
N LEU A 45 2.36 -8.42 -9.58
CA LEU A 45 1.21 -7.53 -9.73
C LEU A 45 1.44 -6.48 -10.82
N CYS A 46 2.64 -5.89 -10.91
CA CYS A 46 2.95 -4.92 -11.97
C CYS A 46 2.98 -5.57 -13.35
N ASP A 47 3.56 -6.77 -13.46
CA ASP A 47 3.59 -7.55 -14.70
C ASP A 47 2.16 -7.88 -15.17
N GLU A 48 1.31 -8.35 -14.27
CA GLU A 48 -0.10 -8.68 -14.57
C GLU A 48 -0.89 -7.44 -14.96
N MET A 49 -0.80 -6.35 -14.18
CA MET A 49 -1.51 -5.10 -14.49
C MET A 49 -1.03 -4.49 -15.81
N ALA A 50 0.25 -4.64 -16.17
CA ALA A 50 0.78 -4.21 -17.46
C ALA A 50 0.28 -5.11 -18.61
N SER A 51 0.13 -6.42 -18.40
CA SER A 51 -0.36 -7.37 -19.40
C SER A 51 -1.79 -7.05 -19.85
N ILE A 52 -2.65 -6.68 -18.90
CA ILE A 52 -4.04 -6.23 -19.16
C ILE A 52 -4.17 -4.74 -19.50
N ARG A 53 -3.04 -4.06 -19.76
CA ARG A 53 -2.94 -2.63 -20.09
C ARG A 53 -3.55 -1.69 -19.03
N GLN A 54 -3.65 -2.12 -17.79
CA GLN A 54 -4.03 -1.26 -16.66
C GLN A 54 -2.86 -0.41 -16.19
N PHE A 55 -1.62 -0.90 -16.32
CA PHE A 55 -0.39 -0.15 -16.02
C PHE A 55 0.45 0.12 -17.27
N PRO A 56 1.38 1.10 -17.21
CA PRO A 56 2.37 1.33 -18.25
C PRO A 56 3.20 0.09 -18.59
N PRO A 57 3.48 -0.20 -19.88
CA PRO A 57 4.32 -1.33 -20.27
C PRO A 57 5.71 -1.29 -19.63
N ALA A 58 6.23 -0.10 -19.35
CA ALA A 58 7.50 0.09 -18.63
C ALA A 58 7.48 -0.54 -17.23
N LEU A 59 6.34 -0.61 -16.56
CA LEU A 59 6.23 -1.16 -15.22
C LEU A 59 6.27 -2.69 -15.18
N GLY A 60 5.82 -3.34 -16.26
CA GLY A 60 5.98 -4.77 -16.50
C GLY A 60 7.30 -5.14 -17.20
N SER A 61 8.20 -4.17 -17.38
CA SER A 61 9.51 -4.41 -17.99
C SER A 61 10.57 -4.81 -16.96
N ARG A 62 11.75 -5.23 -17.42
CA ARG A 62 12.88 -5.59 -16.54
C ARG A 62 14.06 -4.65 -16.73
N LEU A 63 14.54 -4.08 -15.64
CA LEU A 63 15.78 -3.31 -15.61
C LEU A 63 16.98 -4.25 -15.78
N GLY A 64 17.80 -4.00 -16.80
CA GLY A 64 18.97 -4.83 -17.13
C GLY A 64 18.63 -6.29 -17.44
N GLY A 65 17.39 -6.59 -17.86
CA GLY A 65 16.91 -7.94 -18.16
C GLY A 65 16.70 -8.85 -16.95
N ARG A 66 16.94 -8.36 -15.71
CA ARG A 66 16.91 -9.19 -14.49
C ARG A 66 15.90 -8.72 -13.46
N ALA A 67 15.93 -7.43 -13.10
CA ALA A 67 15.12 -6.89 -12.01
C ALA A 67 13.76 -6.37 -12.53
N PRO A 68 12.60 -6.83 -12.01
CA PRO A 68 11.30 -6.28 -12.39
C PRO A 68 11.21 -4.79 -12.08
N MET A 69 10.77 -3.98 -13.04
CA MET A 69 10.75 -2.52 -12.89
C MET A 69 9.76 -2.09 -11.79
N GLY A 70 8.63 -2.78 -11.64
CA GLY A 70 7.69 -2.56 -10.54
C GLY A 70 8.33 -2.74 -9.16
N LEU A 71 9.19 -3.76 -8.98
CA LEU A 71 9.93 -3.97 -7.73
C LEU A 71 10.94 -2.84 -7.48
N VAL A 72 11.68 -2.44 -8.51
CA VAL A 72 12.67 -1.35 -8.42
C VAL A 72 11.97 -0.04 -8.04
N LEU A 73 10.84 0.28 -8.66
CA LEU A 73 10.07 1.47 -8.33
C LEU A 73 9.59 1.44 -6.88
N THR A 74 8.99 0.33 -6.44
CA THR A 74 8.52 0.19 -5.05
C THR A 74 9.66 0.34 -4.05
N ALA A 75 10.83 -0.23 -4.33
CA ALA A 75 12.02 -0.08 -3.48
C ALA A 75 12.49 1.39 -3.40
N VAL A 76 12.58 2.08 -4.54
CA VAL A 76 12.98 3.50 -4.59
C VAL A 76 11.98 4.37 -3.83
N VAL A 77 10.67 4.18 -4.04
CA VAL A 77 9.63 4.92 -3.31
C VAL A 77 9.71 4.67 -1.81
N SER A 78 9.88 3.41 -1.39
CA SER A 78 10.06 3.06 0.02
C SER A 78 11.29 3.73 0.65
N ILE A 79 12.42 3.79 -0.06
CA ILE A 79 13.63 4.49 0.41
C ILE A 79 13.37 6.00 0.54
N VAL A 80 12.72 6.61 -0.45
CA VAL A 80 12.37 8.04 -0.41
C VAL A 80 11.47 8.35 0.78
N LEU A 81 10.45 7.52 1.04
CA LEU A 81 9.59 7.67 2.21
C LEU A 81 10.39 7.52 3.51
N ALA A 82 11.22 6.48 3.63
CA ALA A 82 11.98 6.20 4.85
C ALA A 82 13.03 7.30 5.19
N VAL A 83 13.56 8.00 4.19
CA VAL A 83 14.50 9.11 4.40
C VAL A 83 13.77 10.44 4.59
N GLY A 84 12.63 10.63 3.94
CA GLY A 84 11.91 11.92 3.91
C GLY A 84 10.88 12.12 5.02
N PHE A 85 10.40 11.06 5.67
CA PHE A 85 9.34 11.12 6.67
C PHE A 85 9.75 10.41 7.96
N ASP A 86 9.16 10.84 9.08
CA ASP A 86 9.33 10.14 10.34
C ASP A 86 8.48 8.86 10.40
N LEU A 87 8.84 7.96 11.31
CA LEU A 87 8.18 6.65 11.42
C LEU A 87 6.68 6.79 11.74
N SER A 88 6.29 7.81 12.51
CA SER A 88 4.90 8.11 12.85
C SER A 88 4.08 8.49 11.62
N ALA A 89 4.57 9.42 10.77
CA ALA A 89 3.86 9.77 9.54
C ALA A 89 3.79 8.59 8.56
N ILE A 90 4.87 7.81 8.41
CA ILE A 90 4.87 6.62 7.55
C ILE A 90 3.82 5.60 8.04
N ALA A 91 3.78 5.33 9.34
CA ALA A 91 2.81 4.42 9.95
C ALA A 91 1.37 4.93 9.76
N SER A 92 1.17 6.24 9.90
CA SER A 92 -0.13 6.88 9.74
C SER A 92 -0.65 6.79 8.30
N ILE A 93 0.21 7.14 7.31
CA ILE A 93 -0.09 7.02 5.88
C ILE A 93 -0.42 5.57 5.52
N GLY A 94 0.41 4.62 5.98
CA GLY A 94 0.19 3.19 5.75
C GLY A 94 -1.13 2.69 6.32
N SER A 95 -1.48 3.10 7.56
CA SER A 95 -2.72 2.70 8.22
C SER A 95 -3.95 3.18 7.47
N ALA A 96 -4.00 4.46 7.08
CA ALA A 96 -5.14 4.99 6.37
C ALA A 96 -5.29 4.43 4.94
N ILE A 97 -4.18 4.17 4.22
CA ILE A 97 -4.25 3.46 2.93
C ILE A 97 -4.79 2.04 3.13
N ALA A 98 -4.34 1.31 4.14
CA ALA A 98 -4.83 -0.04 4.44
C ALA A 98 -6.33 -0.03 4.77
N LEU A 99 -6.78 0.89 5.62
CA LEU A 99 -8.19 1.04 5.96
C LEU A 99 -9.05 1.43 4.76
N LEU A 100 -8.55 2.31 3.88
CA LEU A 100 -9.22 2.68 2.63
C LEU A 100 -9.37 1.46 1.71
N VAL A 101 -8.30 0.69 1.53
CA VAL A 101 -8.32 -0.54 0.71
C VAL A 101 -9.27 -1.57 1.31
N PHE A 102 -9.24 -1.81 2.62
CA PHE A 102 -10.18 -2.71 3.28
C PHE A 102 -11.62 -2.26 3.10
N ALA A 103 -11.93 -0.98 3.32
CA ALA A 103 -13.26 -0.43 3.08
C ALA A 103 -13.71 -0.68 1.62
N MET A 104 -12.87 -0.34 0.64
CA MET A 104 -13.18 -0.54 -0.78
C MET A 104 -13.40 -2.02 -1.15
N VAL A 105 -12.52 -2.92 -0.69
CA VAL A 105 -12.61 -4.35 -0.98
C VAL A 105 -13.84 -4.96 -0.32
N THR A 106 -14.14 -4.62 0.93
CA THR A 106 -15.31 -5.14 1.65
C THR A 106 -16.62 -4.60 1.06
N ILE A 107 -16.65 -3.34 0.62
CA ILE A 107 -17.79 -2.79 -0.14
C ILE A 107 -17.93 -3.49 -1.49
N GLY A 108 -16.82 -3.76 -2.20
CA GLY A 108 -16.82 -4.54 -3.43
C GLY A 108 -17.35 -5.96 -3.23
N HIS A 109 -16.97 -6.61 -2.13
CA HIS A 109 -17.45 -7.93 -1.74
C HIS A 109 -18.97 -7.94 -1.53
N LEU A 110 -19.55 -6.83 -1.04
CA LEU A 110 -21.01 -6.71 -0.87
C LEU A 110 -21.76 -6.80 -2.20
N ARG A 111 -21.14 -6.36 -3.30
CA ARG A 111 -21.73 -6.44 -4.65
C ARG A 111 -21.71 -7.87 -5.22
N VAL A 112 -20.67 -8.64 -4.89
CA VAL A 112 -20.45 -10.00 -5.41
C VAL A 112 -20.90 -11.08 -4.39
N ARG A 113 -21.48 -10.68 -3.26
CA ARG A 113 -21.86 -11.57 -2.15
C ARG A 113 -22.70 -12.79 -2.54
N ASN A 114 -23.52 -12.65 -3.59
CA ASN A 114 -24.41 -13.72 -4.07
C ASN A 114 -23.63 -14.84 -4.76
N GLU A 115 -22.47 -14.52 -5.34
CA GLU A 115 -21.58 -15.50 -5.98
C GLU A 115 -20.66 -16.17 -4.95
N THR A 116 -20.30 -15.47 -3.87
CA THR A 116 -19.41 -16.00 -2.83
C THR A 116 -20.15 -16.67 -1.65
N GLY A 117 -21.48 -16.54 -1.56
CA GLY A 117 -22.27 -17.02 -0.42
C GLY A 117 -21.98 -16.30 0.91
N ALA A 118 -21.52 -15.04 0.85
CA ALA A 118 -21.09 -14.32 2.06
C ALA A 118 -22.27 -13.92 2.96
N ASN A 119 -22.07 -14.01 4.28
CA ASN A 119 -23.06 -13.57 5.26
C ASN A 119 -23.15 -12.03 5.29
N LEU A 120 -24.35 -11.50 5.00
CA LEU A 120 -24.62 -10.07 4.94
C LEU A 120 -24.30 -9.34 6.24
N VAL A 121 -24.63 -9.93 7.39
CA VAL A 121 -24.45 -9.29 8.70
C VAL A 121 -22.97 -9.11 8.99
N VAL A 122 -22.16 -10.15 8.76
CA VAL A 122 -20.70 -10.08 8.95
C VAL A 122 -20.10 -8.99 8.08
N LEU A 123 -20.58 -8.87 6.83
CA LEU A 123 -20.06 -7.89 5.90
C LEU A 123 -20.46 -6.46 6.26
N LEU A 124 -21.70 -6.23 6.69
CA LEU A 124 -22.16 -4.93 7.17
C LEU A 124 -21.42 -4.50 8.44
N VAL A 125 -21.17 -5.44 9.37
CA VAL A 125 -20.36 -5.16 10.57
C VAL A 125 -18.93 -4.81 10.16
N ALA A 126 -18.31 -5.56 9.24
CA ALA A 126 -16.95 -5.28 8.77
C ALA A 126 -16.83 -3.91 8.09
N ILE A 127 -17.81 -3.53 7.25
CA ILE A 127 -17.85 -2.19 6.64
C ILE A 127 -18.04 -1.13 7.73
N GLY A 128 -19.01 -1.33 8.62
CA GLY A 128 -19.32 -0.39 9.69
C GLY A 128 -18.13 -0.11 10.60
N THR A 129 -17.42 -1.16 11.05
CA THR A 129 -16.23 -1.01 11.91
C THR A 129 -15.08 -0.38 11.14
N THR A 130 -14.79 -0.83 9.92
CA THR A 130 -13.68 -0.29 9.11
C THR A 130 -13.88 1.18 8.79
N VAL A 131 -15.08 1.57 8.37
CA VAL A 131 -15.41 2.98 8.09
C VAL A 131 -15.39 3.81 9.36
N SER A 132 -15.88 3.29 10.49
CA SER A 132 -15.84 4.01 11.77
C SER A 132 -14.40 4.29 12.22
N VAL A 133 -13.51 3.29 12.10
CA VAL A 133 -12.07 3.45 12.41
C VAL A 133 -11.41 4.41 11.43
N LEU A 134 -11.70 4.30 10.13
CA LEU A 134 -11.15 5.19 9.10
C LEU A 134 -11.55 6.66 9.35
N VAL A 135 -12.82 6.92 9.68
CA VAL A 135 -13.30 8.27 9.99
C VAL A 135 -12.63 8.80 11.26
N THR A 136 -12.61 8.00 12.33
CA THR A 136 -11.97 8.38 13.59
C THR A 136 -10.49 8.71 13.36
N PHE A 137 -9.77 7.83 12.68
CA PHE A 137 -8.36 7.99 12.33
C PHE A 137 -8.11 9.22 11.47
N ALA A 138 -8.95 9.47 10.45
CA ALA A 138 -8.83 10.63 9.60
C ALA A 138 -9.05 11.93 10.39
N THR A 139 -10.03 11.95 11.29
CA THR A 139 -10.30 13.12 12.12
C THR A 139 -9.19 13.40 13.13
N THR A 140 -8.66 12.36 13.81
CA THR A 140 -7.54 12.55 14.75
C THR A 140 -6.29 12.97 14.01
N THR A 141 -5.96 12.33 12.89
CA THR A 141 -4.78 12.72 12.09
C THR A 141 -4.90 14.15 11.56
N LEU A 142 -6.09 14.60 11.15
CA LEU A 142 -6.29 15.96 10.66
C LEU A 142 -6.09 17.02 11.76
N VAL A 143 -6.47 16.71 13.00
CA VAL A 143 -6.37 17.63 14.15
C VAL A 143 -4.96 17.61 14.75
N ASP A 144 -4.41 16.43 14.99
CA ASP A 144 -3.17 16.24 15.74
C ASP A 144 -1.92 16.36 14.83
N GLU A 145 -2.03 15.91 13.57
CA GLU A 145 -0.92 15.87 12.60
C GLU A 145 -1.33 16.36 11.20
N PRO A 146 -1.65 17.66 11.04
CA PRO A 146 -2.17 18.19 9.78
C PRO A 146 -1.22 18.01 8.60
N ALA A 147 0.10 18.00 8.84
CA ALA A 147 1.10 17.73 7.81
C ALA A 147 0.98 16.31 7.23
N THR A 148 0.77 15.31 8.10
CA THR A 148 0.54 13.91 7.71
C THR A 148 -0.78 13.79 6.94
N ALA A 149 -1.84 14.47 7.39
CA ALA A 149 -3.13 14.48 6.71
C ALA A 149 -3.06 15.08 5.30
N VAL A 150 -2.36 16.21 5.12
CA VAL A 150 -2.12 16.83 3.81
C VAL A 150 -1.30 15.90 2.91
N THR A 151 -0.28 15.27 3.46
CA THR A 151 0.56 14.30 2.71
C THR A 151 -0.28 13.12 2.22
N LEU A 152 -1.14 12.57 3.08
CA LEU A 152 -2.05 11.49 2.72
C LEU A 152 -2.99 11.92 1.60
N LEU A 153 -3.61 13.09 1.73
CA LEU A 153 -4.50 13.63 0.69
C LEU A 153 -3.75 13.80 -0.63
N ALA A 154 -2.51 14.33 -0.58
CA ALA A 154 -1.67 14.49 -1.76
C ALA A 154 -1.36 13.15 -2.43
N ILE A 155 -1.03 12.10 -1.66
CA ILE A 155 -0.77 10.76 -2.19
C ILE A 155 -2.03 10.18 -2.85
N VAL A 156 -3.19 10.29 -2.22
CA VAL A 156 -4.46 9.79 -2.77
C VAL A 156 -4.84 10.53 -4.05
N VAL A 157 -4.75 11.87 -4.04
CA VAL A 157 -5.02 12.69 -5.23
C VAL A 157 -4.05 12.35 -6.35
N LEU A 158 -2.75 12.26 -6.05
CA LEU A 158 -1.74 11.87 -7.03
C LEU A 158 -2.03 10.50 -7.64
N SER A 159 -2.40 9.51 -6.82
CA SER A 159 -2.80 8.18 -7.29
C SER A 159 -3.96 8.22 -8.27
N VAL A 160 -5.04 8.95 -7.93
CA VAL A 160 -6.22 9.11 -8.79
C VAL A 160 -5.88 9.84 -10.08
N VAL A 161 -5.05 10.90 -10.00
CA VAL A 161 -4.62 11.67 -11.18
C VAL A 161 -3.77 10.81 -12.11
N LEU A 162 -2.82 10.03 -11.58
CA LEU A 162 -1.98 9.13 -12.37
C LEU A 162 -2.81 8.05 -13.07
N ASP A 163 -3.77 7.44 -12.36
CA ASP A 163 -4.70 6.45 -12.92
C ASP A 163 -5.58 7.06 -14.02
N ALA A 164 -6.19 8.22 -13.78
CA ALA A 164 -7.03 8.91 -14.76
C ALA A 164 -6.24 9.35 -16.01
N LEU A 165 -5.03 9.88 -15.82
CA LEU A 165 -4.16 10.28 -16.92
C LEU A 165 -3.75 9.08 -17.78
N TRP A 166 -3.43 7.95 -17.15
CA TRP A 166 -3.10 6.72 -17.86
C TRP A 166 -4.29 6.19 -18.66
N LYS A 167 -5.47 6.09 -18.03
CA LYS A 167 -6.70 5.65 -18.71
C LYS A 167 -7.06 6.54 -19.88
N SER A 168 -6.94 7.87 -19.73
CA SER A 168 -7.20 8.81 -20.83
C SER A 168 -6.23 8.63 -22.02
N ARG A 169 -4.95 8.33 -21.76
CA ARG A 169 -3.97 8.04 -22.83
C ARG A 169 -4.25 6.70 -23.51
N ARG A 170 -4.60 5.68 -22.74
CA ARG A 170 -5.00 4.36 -23.26
C ARG A 170 -6.21 4.46 -24.20
N ASP A 171 -7.26 5.17 -23.79
CA ASP A 171 -8.49 5.30 -24.57
C ASP A 171 -8.26 6.06 -25.89
N ARG A 172 -7.27 6.97 -25.92
CA ARG A 172 -6.83 7.68 -27.13
C ARG A 172 -6.05 6.77 -28.08
N ASP A 173 -5.12 5.97 -27.59
CA ASP A 173 -4.34 5.03 -28.41
C ASP A 173 -5.23 3.92 -29.00
N SER A 174 -6.28 3.51 -28.30
CA SER A 174 -7.29 2.58 -28.83
C SER A 174 -8.18 3.16 -29.94
N GLN A 175 -8.22 4.49 -30.11
CA GLN A 175 -9.04 5.19 -31.12
C GLN A 175 -8.23 5.73 -32.31
N ALA A 176 -6.91 5.50 -32.36
CA ALA A 176 -6.11 5.85 -33.52
C ALA A 176 -6.62 5.05 -34.75
N PRO A 177 -7.12 5.71 -35.82
CA PRO A 177 -7.68 5.01 -36.95
C PRO A 177 -6.60 4.18 -37.63
N THR A 178 -6.93 2.93 -37.94
CA THR A 178 -6.18 2.05 -38.84
C THR A 178 -6.09 2.71 -40.23
N ARG A 179 -5.21 3.70 -40.39
CA ARG A 179 -4.94 4.29 -41.70
C ARG A 179 -4.02 3.34 -42.47
N LEU A 180 -4.65 2.66 -43.43
CA LEU A 180 -4.09 2.23 -44.72
C LEU A 180 -2.94 1.20 -44.68
N SER A 181 -3.32 -0.07 -44.85
CA SER A 181 -2.57 -0.99 -45.71
C SER A 181 -3.53 -1.63 -46.71
N ALA A 182 -4.02 -0.80 -47.62
CA ALA A 182 -4.63 -1.23 -48.88
C ALA A 182 -3.80 -0.59 -49.99
N THR A 183 -2.67 -1.23 -50.32
CA THR A 183 -1.97 -1.18 -51.61
C THR A 183 -1.14 -2.44 -51.73
#